data_AF-A0A4Q6CKS0-F1
#
_entry.id   AF-A0A4Q6CKS0-F1
#
_cell.length_a   1.000
_cell.length_b   1.000
_cell.length_c   1.000
_cell.angle_alpha   90.00
_cell.angle_beta   90.00
_cell.angle_gamma   90.00
#
_symmetry.space_group_name_H-M   'P 1'
#
loop_
_entity.id
_entity.type
_entity.pdbx_description
1 polymer ?
#
loop_
_entity_poly.entity_id
_entity_poly.type
_entity_poly.pdbx_seq_one_letter_code
_entity_poly.pdbx_strand_id
1 'polypeptide(L)'
;MSGSLWIFSGLIAGLFAAFAVPYGFERAGAEKADGIAKMNAGSFSLLDATYDLKLTGVTEKSEPNNDKGRLLAIVDVADRTDVDNSNARFHLGGFWYGSDGIILVPQPDTVIFIRSEGTIQTIQKKPFIDQIRPGISKIYNTRKYLFRIFATPTIGLPLKPEFLIIRTREGINHVVTSFHPVAQPGWYEAEFSF
;
A
#
# COMPACT_ATOMS: atom_id res chain seq x y z
N MET A 1 -49.66 -40.84 53.76
CA MET A 1 -49.47 -39.72 54.70
C MET A 1 -49.07 -38.52 53.85
N SER A 2 -49.94 -37.51 53.73
CA SER A 2 -49.83 -36.20 54.42
C SER A 2 -48.54 -35.45 54.02
N GLY A 3 -48.50 -34.22 53.51
CA GLY A 3 -49.51 -33.18 53.36
C GLY A 3 -48.82 -31.87 52.93
N SER A 4 -49.63 -30.93 52.44
CA SER A 4 -49.56 -29.48 52.65
C SER A 4 -48.34 -28.64 52.23
N LEU A 5 -48.60 -27.89 51.14
CA LEU A 5 -48.33 -26.47 50.87
C LEU A 5 -47.75 -25.60 52.02
N TRP A 6 -46.73 -24.81 51.71
CA TRP A 6 -46.42 -23.54 52.39
C TRP A 6 -46.25 -22.41 51.37
N ILE A 7 -47.05 -21.35 51.59
CA ILE A 7 -46.95 -20.00 51.02
C ILE A 7 -46.00 -19.18 51.91
N PHE A 8 -45.52 -18.04 51.41
CA PHE A 8 -45.10 -16.77 52.07
C PHE A 8 -43.83 -16.27 51.33
N SER A 9 -43.89 -15.34 50.38
CA SER A 9 -44.13 -13.88 50.45
C SER A 9 -43.08 -13.09 51.24
N GLY A 10 -42.46 -12.13 50.55
CA GLY A 10 -41.60 -11.05 51.08
C GLY A 10 -41.16 -10.17 49.89
N LEU A 11 -41.92 -9.18 49.39
CA LEU A 11 -42.44 -7.97 50.05
C LEU A 11 -41.24 -7.09 50.52
N ILE A 12 -41.03 -5.82 50.20
CA ILE A 12 -41.80 -4.73 49.57
C ILE A 12 -40.86 -3.52 49.35
N ALA A 13 -41.25 -2.63 48.43
CA ALA A 13 -40.95 -1.19 48.34
C ALA A 13 -39.49 -0.72 48.11
N GLY A 14 -39.23 0.39 47.42
CA GLY A 14 -40.11 1.52 47.09
C GLY A 14 -39.91 2.05 45.66
N LEU A 15 -40.96 2.55 45.00
CA LEU A 15 -41.45 3.94 45.12
C LEU A 15 -40.36 4.89 44.57
N PHE A 16 -40.46 5.54 43.41
CA PHE A 16 -41.53 6.38 42.87
C PHE A 16 -41.36 6.48 41.34
N ALA A 17 -42.43 6.30 40.56
CA ALA A 17 -43.17 7.38 39.90
C ALA A 17 -42.35 8.24 38.93
N ALA A 18 -42.67 8.17 37.64
CA ALA A 18 -43.41 9.24 36.95
C ALA A 18 -43.36 9.08 35.42
N PHE A 19 -44.56 8.96 34.84
CA PHE A 19 -45.02 9.67 33.64
C PHE A 19 -44.19 9.67 32.32
N ALA A 20 -44.85 9.10 31.30
CA ALA A 20 -45.00 9.64 29.94
C ALA A 20 -43.76 9.77 29.02
N VAL A 21 -43.52 8.73 28.20
CA VAL A 21 -43.88 8.63 26.75
C VAL A 21 -44.03 9.98 26.00
N PRO A 22 -43.61 10.19 24.72
CA PRO A 22 -43.13 9.25 23.68
C PRO A 22 -41.99 9.76 22.74
N TYR A 23 -41.63 8.91 21.78
CA TYR A 23 -41.01 9.20 20.46
C TYR A 23 -39.58 9.76 20.41
N GLY A 24 -38.73 8.98 19.73
CA GLY A 24 -37.84 9.57 18.74
C GLY A 24 -36.35 9.29 18.85
N PHE A 25 -35.88 8.06 19.05
CA PHE A 25 -34.44 7.75 18.89
C PHE A 25 -34.17 6.31 18.44
N GLU A 26 -34.66 5.90 17.26
CA GLU A 26 -34.15 4.69 16.60
C GLU A 26 -33.54 4.94 15.21
N ARG A 27 -33.49 6.19 14.73
CA ARG A 27 -32.81 6.53 13.46
C ARG A 27 -31.45 7.24 13.61
N ALA A 28 -31.11 7.76 14.79
CA ALA A 28 -29.84 8.46 14.98
C ALA A 28 -28.62 7.53 15.19
N GLY A 29 -28.84 6.22 15.43
CA GLY A 29 -27.77 5.23 15.59
C GLY A 29 -27.33 4.57 14.27
N ALA A 30 -28.26 4.38 13.34
CA ALA A 30 -27.97 3.76 12.04
C ALA A 30 -27.29 4.74 11.07
N GLU A 31 -27.70 6.01 11.03
CA GLU A 31 -27.03 7.02 10.19
C GLU A 31 -25.63 7.42 10.72
N LYS A 32 -25.38 7.30 12.03
CA LYS A 32 -24.02 7.49 12.57
C LYS A 32 -23.13 6.28 12.33
N ALA A 33 -23.65 5.05 12.37
CA ALA A 33 -22.88 3.86 12.03
C ALA A 33 -22.56 3.80 10.52
N ASP A 34 -23.52 4.16 9.65
CA ASP A 34 -23.27 4.27 8.21
C ASP A 34 -22.45 5.51 7.84
N GLY A 35 -22.54 6.60 8.60
CA GLY A 35 -21.71 7.79 8.43
C GLY A 35 -20.25 7.59 8.86
N ILE A 36 -20.01 6.75 9.89
CA ILE A 36 -18.67 6.38 10.33
C ILE A 36 -18.10 5.26 9.42
N ALA A 37 -18.93 4.34 8.92
CA ALA A 37 -18.51 3.29 7.98
C ALA A 37 -18.30 3.81 6.53
N LYS A 38 -19.03 4.85 6.10
CA LYS A 38 -18.79 5.55 4.81
C LYS A 38 -17.67 6.59 4.87
N MET A 39 -17.04 6.79 6.04
CA MET A 39 -15.87 7.65 6.22
C MET A 39 -14.59 6.87 6.60
N ASN A 40 -14.48 5.60 6.20
CA ASN A 40 -13.16 5.08 5.84
C ASN A 40 -12.74 5.75 4.53
N ALA A 41 -12.34 7.02 4.61
CA ALA A 41 -11.72 7.74 3.52
C ALA A 41 -10.49 6.93 3.09
N GLY A 42 -10.61 6.25 1.95
CA GLY A 42 -9.62 5.33 1.42
C GLY A 42 -8.26 5.99 1.38
N SER A 43 -7.43 5.69 2.36
CA SER A 43 -6.08 6.19 2.44
C SER A 43 -5.18 5.10 2.95
N PHE A 44 -3.97 5.03 2.40
CA PHE A 44 -2.97 4.09 2.86
C PHE A 44 -1.66 4.82 3.15
N SER A 45 -0.92 4.29 4.11
CA SER A 45 0.41 4.75 4.46
C SER A 45 1.40 4.18 3.44
N LEU A 46 2.29 5.03 2.91
CA LEU A 46 3.36 4.57 2.02
C LEU A 46 4.27 3.52 2.69
N LEU A 47 4.37 3.58 4.03
CA LEU A 47 5.20 2.72 4.88
C LEU A 47 4.62 1.32 5.06
N ASP A 48 3.30 1.22 5.12
CA ASP A 48 2.59 -0.02 5.45
C ASP A 48 2.27 -0.83 4.19
N ALA A 49 2.53 -0.27 3.01
CA ALA A 49 2.35 -0.93 1.73
C ALA A 49 3.59 -1.74 1.28
N THR A 50 3.35 -2.75 0.46
CA THR A 50 4.40 -3.47 -0.28
C THR A 50 4.29 -3.20 -1.77
N TYR A 51 5.41 -3.29 -2.48
CA TYR A 51 5.49 -2.85 -3.87
C TYR A 51 6.05 -3.96 -4.77
N ASP A 52 5.37 -4.20 -5.89
CA ASP A 52 5.93 -4.95 -7.02
C ASP A 52 6.22 -4.00 -8.17
N LEU A 53 7.48 -3.95 -8.55
CA LEU A 53 7.95 -3.12 -9.65
C LEU A 53 8.52 -4.05 -10.72
N LYS A 54 7.97 -4.02 -11.93
CA LYS A 54 8.57 -4.69 -13.10
C LYS A 54 9.28 -3.67 -13.97
N LEU A 55 10.51 -4.00 -14.34
CA LEU A 55 11.44 -3.15 -15.09
C LEU A 55 11.94 -3.91 -16.33
N THR A 56 12.06 -3.22 -17.46
CA THR A 56 12.65 -3.75 -18.71
C THR A 56 13.90 -2.99 -19.15
N GLY A 57 14.70 -3.64 -20.00
CA GLY A 57 15.86 -3.01 -20.66
C GLY A 57 17.21 -3.61 -20.28
N VAL A 58 17.23 -4.78 -19.66
CA VAL A 58 18.49 -5.51 -19.39
C VAL A 58 18.91 -6.27 -20.65
N THR A 59 19.91 -5.77 -21.37
CA THR A 59 20.42 -6.45 -22.57
C THR A 59 21.49 -7.48 -22.20
N GLU A 60 21.50 -8.63 -22.88
CA GLU A 60 22.43 -9.76 -22.67
C GLU A 60 23.93 -9.41 -22.81
N LYS A 61 24.28 -8.24 -23.34
CA LYS A 61 25.64 -7.89 -23.76
C LYS A 61 26.58 -7.36 -22.67
N SER A 62 26.15 -7.17 -21.43
CA SER A 62 27.04 -6.71 -20.35
C SER A 62 27.61 -7.87 -19.53
N GLU A 63 28.66 -8.50 -20.08
CA GLU A 63 29.75 -9.18 -19.36
C GLU A 63 29.49 -10.51 -18.60
N PRO A 64 30.56 -11.31 -18.33
CA PRO A 64 30.45 -12.71 -17.93
C PRO A 64 30.08 -12.88 -16.45
N ASN A 65 29.23 -13.88 -16.16
CA ASN A 65 28.64 -14.26 -14.86
C ASN A 65 27.55 -13.33 -14.31
N ASN A 66 26.45 -13.18 -15.07
CA ASN A 66 25.18 -12.54 -14.68
C ASN A 66 24.42 -13.22 -13.52
N ASP A 67 25.09 -14.03 -12.70
CA ASP A 67 24.48 -14.81 -11.63
C ASP A 67 24.41 -14.02 -10.31
N LYS A 68 24.75 -12.74 -10.34
CA LYS A 68 24.52 -11.83 -9.22
C LYS A 68 24.50 -10.39 -9.69
N GLY A 69 23.71 -9.58 -9.02
CA GLY A 69 23.75 -8.14 -9.21
C GLY A 69 22.92 -7.43 -8.16
N ARG A 70 22.83 -6.11 -8.28
CA ARG A 70 22.00 -5.28 -7.41
C ARG A 70 21.16 -4.33 -8.24
N LEU A 71 19.92 -4.19 -7.83
CA LEU A 71 18.98 -3.19 -8.31
C LEU A 71 18.93 -2.04 -7.31
N LEU A 72 19.09 -0.82 -7.82
CA LEU A 72 18.65 0.38 -7.13
C LEU A 72 17.45 0.94 -7.91
N ALA A 73 16.25 0.92 -7.31
CA ALA A 73 15.14 1.72 -7.79
C ALA A 73 14.77 2.77 -6.74
N ILE A 74 14.75 4.03 -7.16
CA ILE A 74 14.35 5.19 -6.39
C ILE A 74 12.95 5.56 -6.87
N VAL A 75 12.03 5.75 -5.92
CA VAL A 75 10.67 6.19 -6.18
C VAL A 75 10.42 7.47 -5.40
N ASP A 76 10.15 8.53 -6.12
CA ASP A 76 9.70 9.81 -5.61
C ASP A 76 8.18 9.90 -5.79
N VAL A 77 7.47 10.21 -4.71
CA VAL A 77 6.02 10.40 -4.70
C VAL A 77 5.69 11.81 -4.26
N ALA A 78 4.90 12.52 -5.04
CA ALA A 78 4.49 13.90 -4.76
C ALA A 78 2.97 14.08 -4.95
N ASP A 79 2.34 14.94 -4.15
CA ASP A 79 0.96 15.37 -4.41
C ASP A 79 0.95 16.28 -5.63
N ARG A 80 0.10 16.00 -6.63
CA ARG A 80 0.04 16.78 -7.87
C ARG A 80 -0.33 18.25 -7.61
N THR A 81 -1.03 18.53 -6.51
CA THR A 81 -1.44 19.89 -6.16
C THR A 81 -0.37 20.68 -5.41
N ASP A 82 0.65 20.02 -4.87
CA ASP A 82 1.69 20.63 -4.05
C ASP A 82 3.05 19.92 -4.21
N VAL A 83 3.50 19.79 -5.47
CA VAL A 83 4.67 18.97 -5.85
C VAL A 83 5.96 19.45 -5.18
N ASP A 84 6.12 20.77 -5.01
CA ASP A 84 7.36 21.36 -4.49
C ASP A 84 7.50 21.19 -2.97
N ASN A 85 6.39 21.10 -2.23
CA ASN A 85 6.39 21.01 -0.78
C ASN A 85 6.05 19.61 -0.24
N SER A 86 5.42 18.76 -1.05
CA SER A 86 5.06 17.40 -0.67
C SER A 86 5.86 16.38 -1.49
N ASN A 87 6.90 15.80 -0.89
CA ASN A 87 7.59 14.67 -1.51
C ASN A 87 7.99 13.60 -0.47
N ALA A 88 7.84 12.35 -0.88
CA ALA A 88 8.43 11.20 -0.22
C ALA A 88 9.38 10.53 -1.22
N ARG A 89 10.56 10.15 -0.74
CA ARG A 89 11.54 9.36 -1.50
C ARG A 89 11.78 8.06 -0.78
N PHE A 90 11.68 6.97 -1.53
CA PHE A 90 12.00 5.65 -1.03
C PHE A 90 12.68 4.77 -2.07
N HIS A 91 13.33 3.72 -1.58
CA HIS A 91 14.07 2.77 -2.40
C HIS A 91 13.35 1.43 -2.44
N LEU A 92 13.21 0.89 -3.65
CA LEU A 92 12.79 -0.48 -3.95
C LEU A 92 13.98 -1.16 -4.63
N GLY A 93 14.75 -1.93 -3.88
CA GLY A 93 15.99 -2.48 -4.41
C GLY A 93 16.54 -3.59 -3.56
N GLY A 94 17.55 -4.27 -4.09
CA GLY A 94 18.13 -5.42 -3.43
C GLY A 94 19.11 -6.13 -4.34
N PHE A 95 19.60 -7.27 -3.85
CA PHE A 95 20.48 -8.15 -4.59
C PHE A 95 19.68 -9.28 -5.20
N TRP A 96 20.07 -9.71 -6.39
CA TRP A 96 19.67 -11.01 -6.91
C TRP A 96 20.90 -11.91 -6.98
N TYR A 97 20.64 -13.22 -6.90
CA TYR A 97 21.62 -14.29 -7.07
C TYR A 97 21.00 -15.32 -8.03
N GLY A 98 21.79 -15.88 -8.94
CA GLY A 98 21.37 -16.80 -9.98
C GLY A 98 21.16 -16.15 -11.36
N SER A 99 21.29 -16.99 -12.38
CA SER A 99 21.26 -16.65 -13.81
C SER A 99 19.86 -16.32 -14.33
N ASP A 100 18.84 -16.97 -13.76
CA ASP A 100 17.55 -17.24 -14.42
C ASP A 100 16.34 -16.94 -13.52
N GLY A 101 16.52 -16.21 -12.42
CA GLY A 101 15.40 -15.80 -11.58
C GLY A 101 14.60 -16.96 -10.98
N ILE A 102 15.20 -18.15 -10.87
CA ILE A 102 14.55 -19.32 -10.27
C ILE A 102 14.34 -19.06 -8.79
N ILE A 103 13.12 -18.70 -8.47
CA ILE A 103 12.62 -18.66 -7.11
C ILE A 103 12.14 -20.06 -6.75
N LEU A 104 12.82 -20.73 -5.82
CA LEU A 104 12.30 -21.99 -5.25
C LEU A 104 11.10 -21.74 -4.33
N VAL A 105 11.05 -20.57 -3.65
CA VAL A 105 9.92 -20.08 -2.85
C VAL A 105 9.95 -18.54 -2.84
N PRO A 106 8.91 -17.83 -3.34
CA PRO A 106 8.91 -16.37 -3.34
C PRO A 106 8.78 -15.88 -1.90
N GLN A 107 9.86 -15.29 -1.39
CA GLN A 107 9.83 -14.61 -0.10
C GLN A 107 9.32 -13.18 -0.28
N PRO A 108 8.61 -12.63 0.72
CA PRO A 108 8.44 -11.18 0.80
C PRO A 108 9.81 -10.51 0.65
N ASP A 109 9.85 -9.35 -0.02
CA ASP A 109 11.08 -8.57 -0.25
C ASP A 109 12.08 -9.14 -1.27
N THR A 110 11.66 -10.03 -2.17
CA THR A 110 12.53 -10.65 -3.19
C THR A 110 12.75 -9.76 -4.43
N VAL A 111 13.94 -9.85 -5.02
CA VAL A 111 14.27 -9.28 -6.34
C VAL A 111 14.59 -10.43 -7.31
N ILE A 112 13.97 -10.41 -8.49
CA ILE A 112 14.07 -11.44 -9.52
C ILE A 112 14.66 -10.82 -10.77
N PHE A 113 15.59 -11.52 -11.39
CA PHE A 113 16.05 -11.23 -12.73
C PHE A 113 15.55 -12.32 -13.69
N ILE A 114 14.73 -11.96 -14.67
CA ILE A 114 14.19 -12.90 -15.66
C ILE A 114 14.95 -12.68 -16.98
N ARG A 115 16.00 -13.47 -17.18
CA ARG A 115 16.92 -13.34 -18.32
C ARG A 115 16.20 -13.43 -19.67
N SER A 116 15.30 -14.39 -19.84
CA SER A 116 14.55 -14.61 -21.09
C SER A 116 13.68 -13.42 -21.51
N GLU A 117 13.28 -12.58 -20.55
CA GLU A 117 12.46 -11.39 -20.81
C GLU A 117 13.27 -10.09 -20.79
N GLY A 118 14.55 -10.13 -20.39
CA GLY A 118 15.36 -8.93 -20.17
C GLY A 118 14.77 -8.02 -19.09
N THR A 119 14.13 -8.61 -18.05
CA THR A 119 13.40 -7.89 -17.00
C THR A 119 13.97 -8.11 -15.61
N ILE A 120 13.77 -7.12 -14.73
CA ILE A 120 13.96 -7.25 -13.28
C ILE A 120 12.62 -6.94 -12.60
N GLN A 121 12.24 -7.77 -11.63
CA GLN A 121 11.01 -7.59 -10.86
C GLN A 121 11.27 -7.61 -9.35
N THR A 122 10.67 -6.69 -8.60
CA THR A 122 10.55 -6.80 -7.14
C THR A 122 9.23 -7.48 -6.78
N ILE A 123 9.24 -8.35 -5.76
CA ILE A 123 8.03 -9.01 -5.24
C ILE A 123 7.84 -8.65 -3.78
N GLN A 124 6.67 -8.08 -3.49
CA GLN A 124 6.17 -7.64 -2.19
C GLN A 124 7.23 -6.88 -1.41
N LYS A 125 7.91 -5.95 -2.09
CA LYS A 125 9.05 -5.23 -1.53
C LYS A 125 8.57 -4.12 -0.62
N LYS A 126 8.96 -4.17 0.65
CA LYS A 126 8.83 -3.06 1.58
C LYS A 126 9.80 -1.94 1.18
N PRO A 127 9.34 -0.70 1.18
CA PRO A 127 10.18 0.43 0.83
C PRO A 127 11.18 0.72 1.95
N PHE A 128 12.42 1.05 1.59
CA PHE A 128 13.33 1.73 2.51
C PHE A 128 13.17 3.24 2.31
N ILE A 129 12.71 3.94 3.34
CA ILE A 129 12.45 5.37 3.25
C ILE A 129 13.73 6.16 3.46
N ASP A 130 14.04 7.01 2.48
CA ASP A 130 15.14 7.96 2.56
C ASP A 130 14.66 9.30 3.13
N GLN A 131 13.53 9.79 2.61
CA GLN A 131 12.98 11.08 3.01
C GLN A 131 11.43 11.08 2.96
N ILE A 132 10.80 11.69 3.96
CA ILE A 132 9.37 12.07 3.91
C ILE A 132 9.26 13.52 4.36
N ARG A 133 8.85 14.41 3.45
CA ARG A 133 8.46 15.77 3.81
C ARG A 133 7.05 15.80 4.42
N PRO A 134 6.74 16.83 5.23
CA PRO A 134 5.38 17.03 5.73
C PRO A 134 4.36 17.04 4.59
N GLY A 135 3.21 16.39 4.78
CA GLY A 135 2.11 16.41 3.83
C GLY A 135 1.92 15.15 2.96
N ILE A 136 2.83 14.17 2.99
CA ILE A 136 2.72 12.98 2.11
C ILE A 136 3.01 11.62 2.77
N SER A 137 2.84 11.51 4.08
CA SER A 137 2.95 10.21 4.77
C SER A 137 1.84 9.22 4.40
N LYS A 138 0.73 9.72 3.85
CA LYS A 138 -0.42 8.95 3.38
C LYS A 138 -0.84 9.37 1.99
N ILE A 139 -1.31 8.40 1.21
CA ILE A 139 -1.94 8.61 -0.08
C ILE A 139 -3.44 8.51 0.13
N TYR A 140 -4.19 9.51 -0.34
CA TYR A 140 -5.63 9.64 -0.18
C TYR A 140 -6.33 9.46 -1.52
N ASN A 141 -7.42 8.70 -1.55
CA ASN A 141 -8.24 8.46 -2.75
C ASN A 141 -8.82 9.74 -3.39
N THR A 142 -8.96 10.82 -2.61
CA THR A 142 -9.47 12.10 -3.10
C THR A 142 -8.43 12.96 -3.82
N ARG A 143 -7.18 12.49 -3.93
CA ARG A 143 -6.07 13.25 -4.50
C ARG A 143 -5.39 12.53 -5.66
N LYS A 144 -4.61 13.30 -6.42
CA LYS A 144 -3.76 12.78 -7.50
C LYS A 144 -2.31 12.90 -7.09
N TYR A 145 -1.53 11.89 -7.44
CA TYR A 145 -0.13 11.78 -7.09
C TYR A 145 0.72 11.57 -8.32
N LEU A 146 1.98 11.99 -8.25
CA LEU A 146 3.00 11.70 -9.24
C LEU A 146 3.97 10.70 -8.67
N PHE A 147 4.17 9.60 -9.38
CA PHE A 147 5.22 8.63 -9.12
C PHE A 147 6.32 8.87 -10.13
N ARG A 148 7.50 9.27 -9.64
CA ARG A 148 8.72 9.38 -10.43
C ARG A 148 9.65 8.24 -10.05
N ILE A 149 10.04 7.44 -11.03
CA ILE A 149 10.86 6.25 -10.81
C ILE A 149 12.15 6.38 -11.61
N PHE A 150 13.27 6.14 -10.94
CA PHE A 150 14.56 5.88 -11.55
C PHE A 150 15.04 4.51 -11.10
N ALA A 151 15.37 3.63 -12.04
CA ALA A 151 15.85 2.30 -11.70
C ALA A 151 17.08 1.95 -12.52
N THR A 152 18.12 1.44 -11.87
CA THR A 152 19.35 0.99 -12.55
C THR A 152 19.92 -0.25 -11.87
N PRO A 153 20.42 -1.23 -12.64
CA PRO A 153 21.31 -2.23 -12.10
C PRO A 153 22.67 -1.60 -11.76
N THR A 154 23.49 -2.26 -10.93
CA THR A 154 24.85 -1.81 -10.57
C THR A 154 25.74 -1.56 -11.78
N ILE A 155 25.53 -2.30 -12.87
CA ILE A 155 26.22 -2.14 -14.14
C ILE A 155 25.13 -2.17 -15.20
N GLY A 156 24.84 -1.04 -15.84
CA GLY A 156 23.88 -0.98 -16.93
C GLY A 156 23.23 0.38 -17.12
N LEU A 157 22.34 0.43 -18.10
CA LEU A 157 21.55 1.60 -18.41
C LEU A 157 20.32 1.67 -17.49
N PRO A 158 19.74 2.87 -17.32
CA PRO A 158 18.46 3.02 -16.63
C PRO A 158 17.39 2.11 -17.25
N LEU A 159 16.66 1.42 -16.38
CA LEU A 159 15.60 0.49 -16.77
C LEU A 159 14.28 1.24 -16.89
N LYS A 160 13.45 0.78 -17.81
CA LYS A 160 12.10 1.31 -18.02
C LYS A 160 11.13 0.62 -17.06
N PRO A 161 10.36 1.35 -16.23
CA PRO A 161 9.28 0.75 -15.47
C PRO A 161 8.10 0.39 -16.38
N GLU A 162 7.60 -0.83 -16.25
CA GLU A 162 6.40 -1.31 -16.94
C GLU A 162 5.17 -1.16 -16.08
N PHE A 163 5.28 -1.56 -14.81
CA PHE A 163 4.22 -1.36 -13.83
C PHE A 163 4.76 -1.26 -12.41
N LEU A 164 3.97 -0.62 -11.55
CA LEU A 164 4.11 -0.64 -10.10
C LEU A 164 2.78 -1.08 -9.49
N ILE A 165 2.79 -2.17 -8.73
CA ILE A 165 1.64 -2.63 -7.93
C ILE A 165 1.92 -2.27 -6.48
N ILE A 166 1.02 -1.52 -5.87
CA ILE A 166 1.04 -1.14 -4.46
C ILE A 166 0.01 -1.99 -3.74
N ARG A 167 0.45 -2.79 -2.76
CA ARG A 167 -0.44 -3.63 -1.94
C ARG A 167 -0.55 -3.08 -0.55
N THR A 168 -1.77 -2.76 -0.14
CA THR A 168 -2.05 -2.30 1.21
C THR A 168 -2.27 -3.49 2.16
N ARG A 169 -2.27 -3.23 3.47
CA ARG A 169 -2.51 -4.24 4.50
C ARG A 169 -3.90 -4.87 4.39
N GLU A 170 -4.85 -4.12 3.86
CA GLU A 170 -6.23 -4.54 3.61
C GLU A 170 -6.36 -5.46 2.38
N GLY A 171 -5.25 -5.77 1.70
CA GLY A 171 -5.24 -6.63 0.50
C GLY A 171 -5.66 -5.90 -0.78
N ILE A 172 -5.77 -4.57 -0.73
CA ILE A 172 -6.13 -3.76 -1.89
C ILE A 172 -4.88 -3.58 -2.76
N ASN A 173 -5.00 -3.90 -4.05
CA ASN A 173 -3.94 -3.74 -5.04
C ASN A 173 -4.23 -2.52 -5.91
N HIS A 174 -3.31 -1.55 -5.90
CA HIS A 174 -3.35 -0.40 -6.78
C HIS A 174 -2.27 -0.53 -7.84
N VAL A 175 -2.63 -0.37 -9.12
CA VAL A 175 -1.71 -0.62 -10.24
C VAL A 175 -1.44 0.68 -11.00
N VAL A 176 -0.16 0.97 -11.24
CA VAL A 176 0.33 2.08 -12.06
C VAL A 176 1.05 1.49 -13.28
N THR A 177 0.62 1.83 -14.49
CA THR A 177 1.16 1.25 -15.75
C THR A 177 1.58 2.28 -16.80
N SER A 178 1.16 3.54 -16.67
CA SER A 178 1.36 4.58 -17.68
C SER A 178 2.58 5.45 -17.38
N PHE A 179 3.77 4.85 -17.46
CA PHE A 179 5.03 5.55 -17.23
C PHE A 179 5.55 6.22 -18.50
N HIS A 180 5.85 7.51 -18.40
CA HIS A 180 6.39 8.35 -19.47
C HIS A 180 7.78 8.87 -19.10
N PRO A 181 8.75 8.88 -20.04
CA PRO A 181 10.06 9.46 -19.77
C PRO A 181 9.94 10.96 -19.48
N VAL A 182 10.71 11.45 -18.52
CA VAL A 182 10.83 12.90 -18.24
C VAL A 182 12.11 13.47 -18.86
N ALA A 183 12.26 14.79 -18.81
CA ALA A 183 13.43 15.47 -19.39
C ALA A 183 14.78 15.00 -18.80
N GLN A 184 14.78 14.54 -17.56
CA GLN A 184 15.97 13.95 -16.93
C GLN A 184 16.16 12.50 -17.43
N PRO A 185 17.30 12.16 -18.06
CA PRO A 185 17.53 10.83 -18.59
C PRO A 185 17.38 9.72 -17.55
N GLY A 186 16.69 8.65 -17.92
CA GLY A 186 16.48 7.45 -17.09
C GLY A 186 15.36 7.57 -16.05
N TRP A 187 14.76 8.76 -15.89
CA TRP A 187 13.60 8.96 -15.04
C TRP A 187 12.30 8.81 -15.82
N TYR A 188 11.31 8.22 -15.16
CA TYR A 188 9.97 8.02 -15.70
C TYR A 188 8.93 8.52 -14.70
N GLU A 189 7.85 9.12 -15.17
CA GLU A 189 6.75 9.63 -14.37
C GLU A 189 5.45 8.94 -14.75
N ALA A 190 4.61 8.64 -13.76
CA ALA A 190 3.23 8.23 -13.94
C ALA A 190 2.32 8.97 -12.97
N GLU A 191 1.13 9.34 -13.44
CA GLU A 191 0.06 9.81 -12.57
C GLU A 191 -0.65 8.63 -11.89
N PHE A 192 -0.99 8.82 -10.62
CA PHE A 192 -1.70 7.84 -9.81
C PHE A 192 -2.86 8.49 -9.06
N SER A 193 -4.02 7.84 -9.13
CA SER A 193 -5.19 8.06 -8.30
C SER A 193 -5.85 6.71 -8.07
N PHE A 194 -6.46 6.49 -6.92
CA PHE A 194 -7.14 5.23 -6.62
C PHE A 194 -8.48 5.42 -5.93
#